data_AF-S4PW77-F1
#
_entry.id   AF-S4PW77-F1
#
_cell.length_a   1.000
_cell.length_b   1.000
_cell.length_c   1.000
_cell.angle_alpha   90.00
_cell.angle_beta   90.00
_cell.angle_gamma   90.00
#
_symmetry.space_group_name_H-M   'P 1'
#
loop_
_entity.id
_entity.type
_entity.pdbx_description
1 polymer ?
#
loop_
_entity_poly.entity_id
_entity_poly.type
_entity_poly.pdbx_seq_one_letter_code
_entity_poly.pdbx_strand_id
1 'polypeptide(L)'
;DREEFRANLTSSQAHLLQQHTLRQKDKLVQALQDKFQELVKKRGFDTPRNVVPLMKVRIADVDTGGVTKAMTTIWKPNETIQEMLTEGAWIDLYNVVPTSVRYSEIQISAGRQSVFRRAKSK
;
A
#
# COMPACT_ATOMS: atom_id res chain seq x y z
N ASP A 1 -3.87 41.52 -43.15
CA ASP A 1 -3.80 41.93 -41.73
C ASP A 1 -4.80 41.24 -40.83
N ARG A 2 -4.30 40.44 -39.88
CA ARG A 2 -5.14 39.75 -38.87
C ARG A 2 -5.63 40.71 -37.78
N GLU A 3 -4.87 41.78 -37.55
CA GLU A 3 -5.20 42.84 -36.60
C GLU A 3 -6.20 43.84 -37.18
N GLU A 4 -6.06 44.27 -38.43
CA GLU A 4 -7.07 45.10 -39.11
C GLU A 4 -8.40 44.37 -39.26
N PHE A 5 -8.39 43.06 -39.54
CA PHE A 5 -9.60 42.25 -39.57
C PHE A 5 -10.31 42.24 -38.21
N ARG A 6 -9.56 42.20 -37.10
CA ARG A 6 -10.12 42.25 -35.74
C ARG A 6 -10.59 43.65 -35.35
N ALA A 7 -9.91 44.69 -35.82
CA ALA A 7 -10.27 46.08 -35.56
C ALA A 7 -11.59 46.50 -36.26
N ASN A 8 -11.94 45.84 -37.36
CA ASN A 8 -13.18 46.10 -38.11
C ASN A 8 -14.38 45.25 -37.64
N LEU A 9 -14.25 44.45 -36.57
CA LEU A 9 -15.35 43.66 -36.03
C LEU A 9 -16.24 44.52 -35.13
N THR A 10 -17.56 44.31 -35.24
CA THR A 10 -18.49 44.83 -34.22
C THR A 10 -18.28 44.12 -32.88
N SER A 11 -18.66 44.77 -31.77
CA SER A 11 -18.47 44.24 -30.41
C SER A 11 -19.06 42.83 -30.21
N SER A 12 -20.22 42.56 -30.83
CA SER A 12 -20.86 41.24 -30.81
C SER A 12 -20.08 40.16 -31.57
N GLN A 13 -19.53 40.51 -32.73
CA GLN A 13 -18.70 39.60 -33.55
C GLN A 13 -17.34 39.32 -32.89
N ALA A 14 -16.73 40.34 -32.27
CA ALA A 14 -15.50 40.17 -31.49
C ALA A 14 -15.71 39.24 -30.29
N HIS A 15 -16.85 39.36 -29.60
CA HIS A 15 -17.20 38.48 -28.48
C HIS A 15 -17.41 37.02 -28.92
N LEU A 16 -18.13 36.79 -30.03
CA LEU A 16 -18.31 35.44 -30.59
C LEU A 16 -16.98 34.81 -31.02
N LEU A 17 -16.09 35.58 -31.64
CA LEU A 17 -14.75 35.13 -32.02
C LEU A 17 -13.93 34.73 -30.78
N GLN A 18 -14.01 35.53 -29.70
CA GLN A 18 -13.34 35.24 -28.45
C GLN A 18 -13.87 33.95 -27.81
N GLN A 19 -15.19 33.77 -27.73
CA GLN A 19 -15.80 32.53 -27.21
C GLN A 19 -15.39 31.30 -28.03
N HIS A 20 -15.38 31.41 -29.36
CA HIS A 20 -14.93 30.33 -30.23
C HIS A 20 -13.45 29.99 -29.99
N THR A 21 -12.60 31.02 -29.83
CA THR A 21 -11.18 30.84 -29.52
C THR A 21 -10.97 30.16 -28.17
N LEU A 22 -11.73 30.57 -27.14
CA LEU A 22 -11.70 29.94 -25.81
C LEU A 22 -12.10 28.47 -25.89
N ARG A 23 -13.22 28.15 -26.55
CA ARG A 23 -13.66 26.76 -26.76
C ARG A 23 -12.62 25.91 -27.48
N GLN A 24 -11.90 26.48 -28.46
CA GLN A 24 -10.82 25.75 -29.13
C GLN A 24 -9.62 25.51 -28.21
N LYS A 25 -9.27 26.47 -27.35
CA LYS A 25 -8.21 26.28 -26.34
C LYS A 25 -8.61 25.20 -25.34
N ASP A 26 -9.85 25.21 -24.84
CA ASP A 26 -10.34 24.23 -23.88
C ASP A 26 -10.29 22.81 -24.45
N LYS A 27 -10.71 22.63 -25.72
CA LYS A 27 -10.59 21.35 -26.42
C LYS A 27 -9.15 20.86 -26.52
N LEU A 28 -8.21 21.77 -26.79
CA LEU A 28 -6.79 21.42 -26.89
C LEU A 28 -6.21 21.03 -25.52
N VAL A 29 -6.57 21.76 -24.47
CA VAL A 29 -6.16 21.45 -23.10
C VAL A 29 -6.69 20.10 -22.66
N GLN A 30 -7.96 19.81 -22.94
CA GLN A 30 -8.55 18.51 -22.64
C GLN A 30 -7.82 17.37 -23.37
N ALA A 31 -7.57 17.52 -24.66
CA ALA A 31 -6.83 16.51 -25.44
C ALA A 31 -5.40 16.28 -24.91
N LEU A 32 -4.74 17.32 -24.38
CA LEU A 32 -3.44 17.18 -23.73
C LEU A 32 -3.54 16.43 -22.40
N GLN A 33 -4.55 16.72 -21.58
CA GLN A 33 -4.79 16.02 -20.32
C GLN A 33 -5.09 14.54 -20.56
N ASP A 34 -5.95 14.22 -21.53
CA ASP A 34 -6.31 12.84 -21.87
C ASP A 34 -5.07 12.04 -22.31
N LYS A 35 -4.24 12.63 -23.20
CA LYS A 35 -2.96 12.02 -23.63
C LYS A 35 -2.01 11.81 -22.46
N PHE A 36 -1.94 12.75 -21.53
CA PHE A 36 -1.09 12.62 -20.35
C PHE A 36 -1.57 11.46 -19.46
N GLN A 37 -2.87 11.39 -19.17
CA GLN A 37 -3.44 10.29 -18.38
C GLN A 37 -3.22 8.92 -19.04
N GLU A 38 -3.38 8.82 -20.36
CA GLU A 38 -3.07 7.59 -21.10
C GLU A 38 -1.59 7.19 -20.96
N LEU A 39 -0.67 8.16 -21.05
CA LEU A 39 0.77 7.89 -20.89
C LEU A 39 1.12 7.47 -19.46
N VAL A 40 0.50 8.08 -18.44
CA VAL A 40 0.66 7.71 -17.03
C VAL A 40 0.18 6.28 -16.79
N LYS A 41 -1.00 5.92 -17.32
CA LYS A 41 -1.54 4.55 -17.24
C LYS A 41 -0.66 3.55 -17.99
N LYS A 42 -0.25 3.84 -19.23
CA LYS A 42 0.61 2.95 -20.06
C LYS A 42 1.97 2.70 -19.43
N ARG A 43 2.55 3.71 -18.76
CA ARG A 43 3.84 3.58 -18.07
C ARG A 43 3.73 2.95 -16.69
N GLY A 44 2.52 2.61 -16.24
CA GLY A 44 2.28 1.91 -14.98
C GLY A 44 2.53 2.74 -13.73
N PHE A 45 2.65 4.07 -13.86
CA PHE A 45 2.86 4.98 -12.73
C PHE A 45 1.68 5.04 -11.76
N ASP A 46 0.50 4.58 -12.20
CA ASP A 46 -0.73 4.53 -11.39
C ASP A 46 -0.98 3.15 -10.75
N THR A 47 0.01 2.24 -10.79
CA THR A 47 -0.15 0.93 -10.12
C THR A 47 0.10 1.09 -8.63
N PRO A 48 -0.91 0.88 -7.76
CA PRO A 48 -0.67 0.94 -6.32
C PRO A 48 0.29 -0.17 -5.91
N ARG A 49 1.30 0.18 -5.08
CA ARG A 49 2.21 -0.82 -4.53
C ARG A 49 1.43 -1.77 -3.61
N ASN A 50 1.48 -3.07 -3.89
CA ASN A 50 0.91 -4.09 -3.01
C ASN A 50 1.85 -4.29 -1.81
N VAL A 51 1.64 -3.50 -0.75
CA VAL A 51 2.42 -3.56 0.49
C VAL A 51 1.60 -4.22 1.59
N VAL A 52 2.21 -5.18 2.28
CA VAL A 52 1.59 -5.88 3.41
C VAL A 52 2.52 -5.77 4.62
N PRO A 53 2.07 -5.20 5.75
CA PRO A 53 2.87 -5.17 6.97
C PRO A 53 3.02 -6.58 7.55
N LEU A 54 4.18 -6.83 8.14
CA LEU A 54 4.49 -8.06 8.84
C LEU A 54 5.17 -7.75 10.16
N MET A 55 4.98 -8.61 11.15
CA MET A 55 5.67 -8.56 12.43
C MET A 55 6.46 -9.84 12.63
N LYS A 56 7.74 -9.71 13.01
CA LYS A 56 8.61 -10.83 13.33
C LYS A 56 8.93 -10.82 14.81
N VAL A 57 8.71 -11.95 15.45
CA VAL A 57 8.94 -12.12 16.88
C VAL A 57 9.75 -13.40 17.08
N ARG A 58 10.82 -13.32 17.86
CA ARG A 58 11.56 -14.50 18.30
C ARG A 58 10.85 -15.08 19.51
N ILE A 59 10.46 -16.35 19.41
CA ILE A 59 9.89 -17.11 20.51
C ILE A 59 10.89 -18.17 20.97
N ALA A 60 10.84 -18.50 22.25
CA ALA A 60 11.63 -19.56 22.85
C ALA A 60 10.69 -20.46 23.65
N ASP A 61 10.74 -21.76 23.39
CA ASP A 61 10.13 -22.76 24.24
C ASP A 61 11.19 -23.22 25.26
N VAL A 62 10.86 -23.06 26.53
CA VAL A 62 11.74 -23.40 27.65
C VAL A 62 11.14 -24.61 28.33
N ASP A 63 11.78 -25.76 28.14
CA ASP A 63 11.43 -26.99 28.84
C ASP A 63 12.63 -27.50 29.65
N THR A 64 12.38 -28.44 30.56
CA THR A 64 13.38 -29.08 31.42
C THR A 64 14.58 -29.67 30.66
N GLY A 65 14.42 -29.99 29.37
CA GLY A 65 15.47 -30.52 28.50
C GLY A 65 16.25 -29.50 27.66
N GLY A 66 15.91 -28.21 27.70
CA GLY A 66 16.62 -27.17 26.93
C GLY A 66 15.72 -26.05 26.39
N VAL A 67 16.34 -25.16 25.61
CA VAL A 67 15.65 -24.00 25.00
C VAL A 67 15.59 -24.18 23.49
N THR A 68 14.38 -24.31 22.95
CA THR A 68 14.14 -24.34 21.50
C THR A 68 13.73 -22.96 21.01
N LYS A 69 14.45 -22.42 20.04
CA LYS A 69 14.17 -21.07 19.48
C LYS A 69 13.48 -21.18 18.13
N ALA A 70 12.50 -20.32 17.93
CA ALA A 70 11.84 -20.16 16.64
C ALA A 70 11.59 -18.68 16.33
N MET A 71 11.55 -18.37 15.04
CA MET A 71 11.18 -17.07 14.51
C MET A 71 9.77 -17.14 13.95
N THR A 72 8.86 -16.38 14.54
CA THR A 72 7.46 -16.30 14.15
C THR A 72 7.23 -15.10 13.28
N THR A 73 6.66 -15.31 12.10
CA THR A 73 6.20 -14.24 11.20
C THR A 73 4.69 -14.14 11.25
N ILE A 74 4.16 -12.95 11.54
CA ILE A 74 2.74 -12.64 11.62
C ILE A 74 2.40 -11.64 10.51
N TRP A 75 1.53 -12.05 9.60
CA TRP A 75 1.10 -11.21 8.48
C TRP A 75 -0.09 -10.35 8.89
N LYS A 76 -0.06 -9.05 8.58
CA LYS A 76 -1.13 -8.09 8.94
C LYS A 76 -1.54 -8.19 10.42
N PRO A 77 -0.62 -7.95 11.36
CA PRO A 77 -0.93 -8.03 12.79
C PRO A 77 -1.97 -6.95 13.16
N ASN A 78 -3.03 -7.35 13.88
CA ASN A 78 -3.97 -6.38 14.45
C ASN A 78 -3.35 -5.71 15.70
N GLU A 79 -3.91 -4.57 16.13
CA GLU A 79 -3.41 -3.82 17.28
C GLU A 79 -3.40 -4.67 18.55
N THR A 80 -4.43 -5.50 18.76
CA THR A 80 -4.53 -6.41 19.91
C THR A 80 -3.37 -7.42 19.99
N ILE A 81 -2.93 -7.98 18.85
CA ILE A 81 -1.80 -8.90 18.78
C ILE A 81 -0.49 -8.13 19.04
N GLN A 82 -0.38 -6.89 18.55
CA GLN A 82 0.80 -6.05 18.82
C GLN A 82 0.93 -5.71 20.30
N GLU A 83 -0.16 -5.38 20.98
CA GLU A 83 -0.18 -5.10 22.42
C GLU A 83 0.01 -6.37 23.28
N MET A 84 -0.50 -7.52 22.81
CA MET A 84 -0.35 -8.79 23.51
C MET A 84 1.09 -9.32 23.47
N LEU A 85 1.78 -9.13 22.34
CA LEU A 85 3.11 -9.66 22.08
C LEU A 85 4.21 -8.68 22.52
N THR A 86 4.38 -8.57 23.84
CA THR A 86 5.50 -7.84 24.45
C THR A 86 6.67 -8.77 24.75
N GLU A 87 7.88 -8.23 24.79
CA GLU A 87 9.06 -8.99 25.23
C GLU A 87 8.87 -9.53 26.66
N GLY A 88 9.32 -10.77 26.89
CA GLY A 88 9.16 -11.46 28.18
C GLY A 88 7.77 -12.01 28.48
N ALA A 89 6.79 -11.83 27.58
CA ALA A 89 5.47 -12.43 27.75
C ALA A 89 5.48 -13.93 27.41
N TRP A 90 4.74 -14.71 28.20
CA TRP A 90 4.45 -16.11 27.91
C TRP A 90 3.18 -16.21 27.08
N ILE A 91 3.27 -16.91 25.94
CA ILE A 91 2.17 -17.05 24.99
C ILE A 91 2.05 -18.50 24.53
N ASP A 92 0.81 -18.93 24.38
CA ASP A 92 0.47 -20.14 23.63
C ASP A 92 0.07 -19.73 22.21
N LEU A 93 0.72 -20.35 21.23
CA LEU A 93 0.53 -20.08 19.82
C LEU A 93 0.05 -21.34 19.10
N TYR A 94 -1.15 -21.27 18.52
CA TYR A 94 -1.78 -22.41 17.85
C TYR A 94 -1.98 -22.15 16.36
N ASN A 95 -2.16 -23.22 15.58
CA ASN A 95 -2.44 -23.21 14.15
C ASN A 95 -1.41 -22.39 13.36
N VAL A 96 -0.13 -22.66 13.61
CA VAL A 96 1.00 -22.07 12.87
C VAL A 96 1.53 -23.02 11.82
N VAL A 97 2.08 -22.47 10.76
CA VAL A 97 2.64 -23.23 9.65
C VAL A 97 4.16 -23.19 9.71
N PRO A 98 4.85 -24.34 9.89
CA PRO A 98 6.30 -24.39 9.76
C PRO A 98 6.69 -24.08 8.32
N THR A 99 7.59 -23.12 8.14
CA THR A 99 7.94 -22.60 6.81
C THR A 99 9.33 -23.04 6.37
N SER A 100 10.33 -22.97 7.25
CA SER A 100 11.71 -23.40 6.97
C SER A 100 12.52 -23.48 8.27
N VAL A 101 13.78 -23.93 8.17
CA VAL A 101 14.78 -23.78 9.24
C VAL A 101 15.88 -22.87 8.70
N ARG A 102 16.24 -21.82 9.44
CA ARG A 102 17.31 -20.88 9.06
C ARG A 102 18.12 -20.50 10.29
N TYR A 103 19.46 -20.47 10.15
CA TYR A 103 20.38 -20.13 11.25
C TYR A 103 20.11 -20.94 12.53
N SER A 104 19.80 -22.24 12.38
CA SER A 104 19.43 -23.14 13.47
C SER A 104 18.16 -22.73 14.26
N GLU A 105 17.35 -21.81 13.74
CA GLU A 105 16.04 -21.43 14.28
C GLU A 105 14.92 -21.89 13.33
N ILE A 106 13.87 -22.49 13.91
CA ILE A 106 12.68 -22.88 13.15
C ILE A 106 11.93 -21.60 12.75
N GLN A 107 11.56 -21.48 11.48
CA GLN A 107 10.73 -20.39 10.98
C GLN A 107 9.29 -20.85 10.93
N ILE A 108 8.41 -20.15 11.66
CA ILE A 108 6.98 -20.43 11.67
C ILE A 108 6.20 -19.20 11.19
N SER A 109 5.11 -19.43 10.47
CA SER A 109 4.23 -18.38 9.98
C SER A 109 2.86 -18.51 10.63
N ALA A 110 2.39 -17.41 11.22
CA ALA A 110 1.03 -17.27 11.68
C ALA A 110 0.15 -16.71 10.56
N GLY A 111 -0.96 -17.39 10.30
CA GLY A 111 -1.96 -17.00 9.30
C GLY A 111 -3.28 -16.59 9.94
N ARG A 112 -4.34 -16.49 9.12
CA ARG A 112 -5.68 -16.07 9.57
C ARG A 112 -6.29 -16.98 10.66
N GLN A 113 -5.92 -18.26 10.67
CA GLN A 113 -6.45 -19.26 11.61
C GLN A 113 -5.59 -19.39 12.88
N SER A 114 -4.48 -18.63 12.97
CA SER A 114 -3.58 -18.71 14.12
C SER A 114 -4.22 -18.04 15.33
N VAL A 115 -4.12 -18.70 16.48
CA VAL A 115 -4.68 -18.23 17.74
C VAL A 115 -3.54 -17.91 18.70
N PHE A 116 -3.56 -16.70 19.24
CA PHE A 116 -2.62 -16.21 20.24
C PHE A 116 -3.35 -16.15 21.58
N ARG A 117 -2.83 -16.86 22.58
CA ARG A 117 -3.37 -16.83 23.94
C ARG A 117 -2.26 -16.46 24.91
N ARG A 118 -2.53 -15.52 25.82
CA ARG A 118 -1.60 -15.20 26.89
C ARG A 118 -1.58 -16.34 27.90
N ALA A 119 -0.39 -16.90 28.14
CA ALA A 119 -0.17 -17.90 29.16
C ALA A 119 0.28 -17.21 30.47
N LYS A 120 0.03 -17.86 31.61
CA LYS A 120 0.73 -17.51 32.85
C LYS A 120 2.16 -18.01 32.72
N SER A 121 3.12 -17.32 33.35
CA SER A 121 4.50 -17.83 33.42
C SER A 121 4.45 -19.28 33.89
N LYS A 122 5.13 -20.16 33.14
CA LYS A 122 5.53 -21.45 33.68
C LYS A 122 6.57 -21.24 34.77
#